data_AF-A0A0K1PWT2-F1
#
_entry.id   AF-A0A0K1PWT2-F1
#
_cell.length_a   1.000
_cell.length_b   1.000
_cell.length_c   1.000
_cell.angle_alpha   90.00
_cell.angle_beta   90.00
_cell.angle_gamma   90.00
#
_symmetry.space_group_name_H-M   'P 1'
#
loop_
_entity.id
_entity.type
_entity.pdbx_description
1 polymer ?
#
loop_
_entity_poly.entity_id
_entity_poly.type
_entity_poly.pdbx_seq_one_letter_code
_entity_poly.pdbx_strand_id
1 'polypeptide(L)'
;MRVVTYNVRYFGHGTRGLASTGKAMERIAEALSSLDPLADIICLQEVETTSLRSNLAHPTVDGQTQLQRLMKMLHAALERAGKRDAYEAYYFPAHTYRFSATPIYTTGLAVIAHRDFHVSHHNAGQPHDITYRHIHPVKRLKQTRICAHLRVKHERGTDLDIFNTHLSLPTTLSREFWLEPRRLGWGPNQVEEAKNLVEFVTREKRSDRFVVVGDFNALPGSPVYRTLLQNGLTDAFALQSGMDELALSDFHTAGFMNMRMHLDHVFTGGELRWLDFSGTHRFGQKDGLFRDLSDHTPIVGTFALGDDS
;
A
#
# COMPACT_ATOMS: atom_id res chain seq x y z
N MET A 1 3.16 8.19 -16.42
CA MET A 1 2.33 7.70 -15.31
C MET A 1 3.07 7.82 -13.99
N ARG A 2 2.38 8.13 -12.89
CA ARG A 2 2.92 8.21 -11.53
C ARG A 2 2.08 7.38 -10.56
N VAL A 3 2.73 6.45 -9.86
CA VAL A 3 2.11 5.62 -8.83
C VAL A 3 2.65 5.98 -7.45
N VAL A 4 1.75 5.99 -6.47
CA VAL A 4 2.06 6.14 -5.05
C VAL A 4 1.64 4.87 -4.34
N THR A 5 2.49 4.29 -3.51
CA THR A 5 2.09 3.28 -2.52
C THR A 5 2.33 3.79 -1.12
N TYR A 6 1.33 3.69 -0.25
CA TYR A 6 1.39 4.28 1.07
C TYR A 6 0.57 3.54 2.12
N ASN A 7 1.26 3.01 3.13
CA ASN A 7 0.60 2.52 4.33
C ASN A 7 0.20 3.71 5.21
N VAL A 8 -1.11 3.92 5.36
CA VAL A 8 -1.68 5.08 6.09
C VAL A 8 -2.04 4.75 7.53
N ARG A 9 -1.50 3.66 8.07
CA ARG A 9 -1.71 3.27 9.46
C ARG A 9 -1.26 4.39 10.41
N TYR A 10 -1.98 4.51 11.53
CA TYR A 10 -1.69 5.47 12.60
C TYR A 10 -1.44 6.90 12.12
N PHE A 11 -2.48 7.56 11.60
CA PHE A 11 -2.47 9.01 11.43
C PHE A 11 -1.91 9.72 12.68
N GLY A 12 -0.66 10.20 12.59
CA GLY A 12 0.10 10.75 13.71
C GLY A 12 0.56 9.70 14.73
N HIS A 13 1.84 9.34 14.70
CA HIS A 13 2.46 8.60 15.80
C HIS A 13 2.74 9.53 17.00
N GLY A 14 2.38 9.07 18.20
CA GLY A 14 2.71 9.70 19.48
C GLY A 14 1.59 10.55 20.08
N THR A 15 0.96 10.02 21.13
CA THR A 15 0.28 10.77 22.22
C THR A 15 -0.97 11.62 21.93
N ARG A 16 -1.48 11.73 20.70
CA ARG A 16 -2.59 12.66 20.41
C ARG A 16 -3.84 11.92 19.95
N GLY A 17 -4.91 12.01 20.75
CA GLY A 17 -6.22 11.38 20.52
C GLY A 17 -6.94 11.86 19.25
N LEU A 18 -8.19 11.44 19.06
CA LEU A 18 -9.01 11.47 17.82
C LEU A 18 -9.05 12.78 17.00
N ALA A 19 -8.71 13.94 17.56
CA ALA A 19 -8.48 15.18 16.80
C ALA A 19 -7.21 15.14 15.92
N SER A 20 -6.25 14.26 16.25
CA SER A 20 -5.01 14.04 15.52
C SER A 20 -5.23 13.38 14.15
N THR A 21 -6.22 12.49 14.04
CA THR A 21 -6.47 11.73 12.80
C THR A 21 -7.02 12.62 11.69
N GLY A 22 -7.88 13.59 12.04
CA GLY A 22 -8.42 14.55 11.08
C GLY A 22 -7.35 15.45 10.47
N LYS A 23 -6.51 16.05 11.32
CA LYS A 23 -5.41 16.93 10.87
C LYS A 23 -4.33 16.18 10.10
N ALA A 24 -3.98 14.97 10.51
CA ALA A 24 -3.02 14.15 9.79
C ALA A 24 -3.55 13.72 8.41
N MET A 25 -4.82 13.34 8.30
CA MET A 25 -5.46 13.10 7.01
C MET A 25 -5.47 14.32 6.10
N GLU A 26 -5.78 15.49 6.64
CA GLU A 26 -5.75 16.74 5.88
C GLU A 26 -4.33 17.03 5.37
N ARG A 27 -3.30 16.86 6.21
CA ARG A 27 -1.90 16.99 5.79
C ARG A 27 -1.48 15.97 4.73
N ILE A 28 -2.01 14.73 4.79
CA ILE A 28 -1.77 13.72 3.76
C ILE A 28 -2.44 14.13 2.45
N ALA A 29 -3.69 14.60 2.50
CA ALA A 29 -4.39 15.14 1.34
C ALA A 29 -3.63 16.32 0.72
N GLU A 30 -3.12 17.24 1.54
CA GLU A 30 -2.28 18.37 1.11
C GLU A 30 -0.98 17.88 0.45
N ALA A 31 -0.27 16.95 1.08
CA ALA A 31 0.96 16.36 0.54
C ALA A 31 0.71 15.65 -0.81
N LEU A 32 -0.37 14.89 -0.94
CA LEU A 32 -0.76 14.26 -2.20
C LEU A 32 -1.11 15.31 -3.26
N SER A 33 -1.85 16.36 -2.89
CA SER A 33 -2.23 17.44 -3.80
C SER A 33 -1.05 18.32 -4.23
N SER A 34 0.04 18.35 -3.45
CA SER A 34 1.25 19.12 -3.76
C SER A 34 2.25 18.37 -4.64
N LEU A 35 2.01 17.08 -4.94
CA LEU A 35 2.84 16.36 -5.91
C LEU A 35 2.77 17.05 -7.28
N ASP A 36 3.91 17.13 -7.95
CA ASP A 36 4.03 17.70 -9.29
C ASP A 36 4.95 16.85 -10.17
N PRO A 37 4.45 16.22 -11.26
CA PRO A 37 3.02 16.01 -11.55
C PRO A 37 2.25 15.29 -10.42
N LEU A 38 0.93 15.36 -10.44
CA LEU A 38 0.10 14.59 -9.52
C LEU A 38 0.28 13.08 -9.70
N ALA A 39 -0.18 12.31 -8.72
CA ALA A 39 -0.23 10.86 -8.84
C ALA A 39 -1.40 10.43 -9.73
N ASP A 40 -1.15 9.53 -10.68
CA ASP A 40 -2.23 8.94 -11.47
C ASP A 40 -2.96 7.85 -10.68
N ILE A 41 -2.20 7.10 -9.87
CA ILE A 41 -2.70 5.98 -9.07
C ILE A 41 -2.11 6.07 -7.66
N ILE A 42 -2.94 5.95 -6.63
CA ILE A 42 -2.53 5.94 -5.22
C ILE A 42 -3.06 4.65 -4.58
N CYS A 43 -2.14 3.78 -4.19
CA CYS A 43 -2.40 2.51 -3.53
C CYS A 43 -2.21 2.67 -2.01
N LEU A 44 -3.27 2.46 -1.24
CA LEU A 44 -3.27 2.62 0.20
C LEU A 44 -3.41 1.27 0.92
N GLN A 45 -2.68 1.10 2.02
CA GLN A 45 -2.82 -0.02 2.95
C GLN A 45 -3.36 0.47 4.31
N GLU A 46 -3.95 -0.44 5.09
CA GLU A 46 -4.50 -0.18 6.44
C GLU A 46 -5.64 0.86 6.43
N VAL A 47 -6.49 0.81 5.40
CA VAL A 47 -7.64 1.72 5.26
C VAL A 47 -8.85 1.23 6.07
N GLU A 48 -9.26 2.00 7.07
CA GLU A 48 -10.37 1.68 7.98
C GLU A 48 -11.76 1.90 7.36
N THR A 49 -12.64 0.89 7.47
CA THR A 49 -14.06 0.99 7.04
C THR A 49 -15.03 1.40 8.14
N THR A 50 -14.74 1.08 9.40
CA THR A 50 -15.63 1.40 10.53
C THR A 50 -14.78 1.73 11.75
N SER A 51 -14.61 3.02 12.02
CA SER A 51 -13.93 3.48 13.22
C SER A 51 -14.86 3.35 14.44
N LEU A 52 -14.89 2.19 15.09
CA LEU A 52 -15.48 2.07 16.43
C LEU A 52 -14.85 3.08 17.42
N ARG A 53 -13.57 3.42 17.21
CA ARG A 53 -12.86 4.45 18.00
C ARG A 53 -13.28 5.88 17.66
N SER A 54 -13.71 6.20 16.43
CA SER A 54 -14.21 7.55 16.14
C SER A 54 -15.60 7.77 16.73
N ASN A 55 -16.50 6.78 16.59
CA ASN A 55 -17.90 6.91 17.04
C ASN A 55 -18.07 7.06 18.55
N LEU A 56 -17.08 6.69 19.37
CA LEU A 56 -17.15 6.80 20.83
C LEU A 56 -16.71 8.15 21.39
N ALA A 57 -15.93 8.96 20.66
CA ALA A 57 -15.52 10.29 21.13
C ALA A 57 -15.99 11.45 20.25
N HIS A 58 -16.32 11.18 18.98
CA HIS A 58 -17.09 12.09 18.13
C HIS A 58 -18.05 11.22 17.32
N PRO A 59 -19.36 11.21 17.62
CA PRO A 59 -20.33 10.70 16.67
C PRO A 59 -20.02 11.35 15.34
N THR A 60 -19.60 10.56 14.34
CA THR A 60 -19.53 11.10 12.99
C THR A 60 -20.92 11.68 12.72
N VAL A 61 -20.99 12.97 12.41
CA VAL A 61 -22.26 13.63 12.13
C VAL A 61 -22.99 12.90 10.98
N ASP A 62 -22.26 12.13 10.14
CA ASP A 62 -22.78 11.47 8.93
C ASP A 62 -22.36 10.00 8.66
N GLY A 63 -21.64 9.29 9.55
CA GLY A 63 -21.31 7.87 9.34
C GLY A 63 -20.25 7.55 8.25
N GLN A 64 -19.44 8.52 7.83
CA GLN A 64 -18.45 8.37 6.74
C GLN A 64 -17.24 7.49 7.09
N THR A 65 -16.76 6.70 6.12
CA THR A 65 -15.53 5.88 6.22
C THR A 65 -14.25 6.73 6.17
N GLN A 66 -13.12 6.15 6.58
CA GLN A 66 -11.81 6.83 6.51
C GLN A 66 -11.46 7.25 5.07
N LEU A 67 -11.71 6.37 4.10
CA LEU A 67 -11.47 6.64 2.69
C LEU A 67 -12.34 7.80 2.17
N GLN A 68 -13.62 7.83 2.51
CA GLN A 68 -14.53 8.92 2.10
C GLN A 68 -14.05 10.27 2.63
N ARG A 69 -13.62 10.31 3.89
CA ARG A 69 -13.07 11.52 4.50
C ARG A 69 -11.76 11.95 3.82
N LEU A 70 -10.86 11.01 3.50
CA LEU A 70 -9.62 11.30 2.78
C LEU A 70 -9.91 11.87 1.39
N MET A 71 -10.84 11.27 0.65
CA MET A 71 -11.24 11.74 -0.68
C MET A 71 -11.81 13.17 -0.65
N LYS A 72 -12.68 13.46 0.32
CA LYS A 72 -13.22 14.83 0.51
C LYS A 72 -12.10 15.83 0.78
N MET A 73 -11.13 15.47 1.63
CA MET A 73 -9.99 16.32 1.96
C MET A 73 -9.05 16.51 0.76
N LEU A 74 -8.81 15.44 -0.02
CA LEU A 74 -7.98 15.48 -1.23
C LEU A 74 -8.58 16.39 -2.29
N HIS A 75 -9.87 16.25 -2.60
CA HIS A 75 -10.54 17.14 -3.56
C HIS A 75 -10.54 18.60 -3.09
N ALA A 76 -10.78 18.84 -1.80
CA ALA A 76 -10.70 20.19 -1.25
C ALA A 76 -9.26 20.77 -1.31
N ALA A 77 -8.23 19.95 -1.11
CA ALA A 77 -6.84 20.37 -1.22
C ALA A 77 -6.44 20.69 -2.67
N LEU A 78 -6.90 19.89 -3.63
CA LEU A 78 -6.71 20.15 -5.06
C LEU A 78 -7.38 21.46 -5.48
N GLU A 79 -8.63 21.69 -5.06
CA GLU A 79 -9.35 22.93 -5.34
C GLU A 79 -8.63 24.16 -4.76
N ARG A 80 -8.17 24.08 -3.51
CA ARG A 80 -7.35 25.14 -2.89
C ARG A 80 -6.05 25.40 -3.64
N ALA A 81 -5.43 24.36 -4.20
CA ALA A 81 -4.23 24.46 -5.02
C ALA A 81 -4.50 24.94 -6.46
N GLY A 82 -5.77 25.22 -6.82
CA GLY A 82 -6.16 25.63 -8.17
C GLY A 82 -6.10 24.49 -9.20
N LYS A 83 -5.99 23.24 -8.75
CA LYS A 83 -5.95 22.03 -9.57
C LYS A 83 -7.38 21.54 -9.84
N ARG A 84 -7.68 21.19 -11.10
CA ARG A 84 -9.01 20.74 -11.54
C ARG A 84 -9.15 19.22 -11.57
N ASP A 85 -8.07 18.54 -11.22
CA ASP A 85 -7.93 17.09 -11.17
C ASP A 85 -8.97 16.45 -10.24
N ALA A 86 -9.46 15.29 -10.65
CA ALA A 86 -10.46 14.54 -9.91
C ALA A 86 -10.03 13.09 -9.77
N TYR A 87 -10.49 12.45 -8.71
CA TYR A 87 -10.11 11.08 -8.37
C TYR A 87 -11.32 10.25 -8.01
N GLU A 88 -11.27 8.98 -8.35
CA GLU A 88 -12.20 7.94 -7.92
C GLU A 88 -11.49 6.95 -7.00
N ALA A 89 -12.20 6.40 -6.02
CA ALA A 89 -11.61 5.50 -5.04
C ALA A 89 -12.31 4.14 -5.02
N TYR A 90 -11.51 3.09 -4.99
CA TYR A 90 -11.93 1.70 -4.96
C TYR A 90 -11.45 1.08 -3.64
N TYR A 91 -12.39 0.60 -2.83
CA TYR A 91 -12.08 -0.03 -1.54
C TYR A 91 -12.17 -1.55 -1.62
N PHE A 92 -11.18 -2.22 -1.04
CA PHE A 92 -11.03 -3.67 -1.07
C PHE A 92 -11.01 -4.18 0.38
N PRO A 93 -12.14 -4.70 0.90
CA PRO A 93 -12.23 -5.14 2.29
C PRO A 93 -11.38 -6.38 2.55
N ALA A 94 -10.48 -6.34 3.55
CA ALA A 94 -9.93 -7.56 4.12
C ALA A 94 -10.95 -8.11 5.13
N HIS A 95 -11.51 -9.30 4.89
CA HIS A 95 -12.66 -9.83 5.65
C HIS A 95 -12.50 -9.73 7.18
N THR A 96 -13.56 -9.21 7.83
CA THR A 96 -13.72 -8.98 9.27
C THR A 96 -14.10 -10.23 10.05
N TYR A 97 -13.59 -10.35 11.28
CA TYR A 97 -14.22 -11.19 12.30
C TYR A 97 -15.42 -10.49 12.95
N ARG A 98 -16.57 -11.16 12.91
CA ARG A 98 -17.75 -10.83 13.74
C ARG A 98 -17.62 -11.60 15.05
N PHE A 99 -17.51 -10.89 16.19
CA PHE A 99 -17.78 -11.49 17.50
C PHE A 99 -19.13 -10.94 17.97
N SER A 100 -20.19 -11.73 17.82
CA SER A 100 -21.59 -11.26 17.87
C SER A 100 -21.92 -10.19 16.81
N ALA A 101 -23.05 -9.48 16.94
CA ALA A 101 -23.58 -8.53 15.95
C ALA A 101 -22.68 -7.28 15.69
N THR A 102 -21.53 -7.16 16.36
CA THR A 102 -20.67 -5.97 16.30
C THR A 102 -19.30 -6.30 15.66
N PRO A 103 -18.94 -5.72 14.50
CA PRO A 103 -17.60 -5.86 13.92
C PRO A 103 -16.57 -5.07 14.74
N ILE A 104 -15.48 -5.71 15.19
CA ILE A 104 -14.54 -5.11 16.17
C ILE A 104 -13.52 -4.15 15.53
N TYR A 105 -13.10 -4.36 14.28
CA TYR A 105 -12.25 -3.44 13.50
C TYR A 105 -12.08 -4.01 12.07
N THR A 106 -12.15 -3.17 11.04
CA THR A 106 -11.89 -3.58 9.65
C THR A 106 -10.91 -2.63 8.99
N THR A 107 -9.74 -3.15 8.65
CA THR A 107 -8.86 -2.52 7.66
C THR A 107 -8.96 -3.24 6.33
N GLY A 108 -8.65 -2.52 5.27
CA GLY A 108 -8.60 -3.04 3.91
C GLY A 108 -7.54 -2.30 3.11
N LEU A 109 -7.59 -2.52 1.81
CA LEU A 109 -6.77 -1.80 0.84
C LEU A 109 -7.64 -0.79 0.11
N ALA A 110 -7.04 0.25 -0.43
CA ALA A 110 -7.70 1.13 -1.39
C ALA A 110 -6.81 1.40 -2.59
N VAL A 111 -7.43 1.62 -3.75
CA VAL A 111 -6.77 2.17 -4.93
C VAL A 111 -7.56 3.42 -5.32
N ILE A 112 -6.89 4.57 -5.36
CA ILE A 112 -7.45 5.83 -5.82
C ILE A 112 -6.86 6.09 -7.21
N ALA A 113 -7.71 6.29 -8.21
CA ALA A 113 -7.31 6.52 -9.59
C ALA A 113 -7.71 7.92 -10.04
N HIS A 114 -6.81 8.60 -10.76
CA HIS A 114 -7.12 9.84 -11.43
C HIS A 114 -8.22 9.59 -12.49
N ARG A 115 -9.16 10.53 -12.64
CA ARG A 115 -10.38 10.33 -13.42
C ARG A 115 -10.14 10.11 -14.92
N ASP A 116 -9.00 10.54 -15.43
CA ASP A 116 -8.60 10.31 -16.84
C ASP A 116 -8.25 8.83 -17.11
N PHE A 117 -8.13 8.00 -16.07
CA PHE A 117 -7.93 6.57 -16.20
C PHE A 117 -9.26 5.83 -16.15
N HIS A 118 -9.63 5.20 -17.26
CA HIS A 118 -10.82 4.37 -17.30
C HIS A 118 -10.53 3.03 -16.62
N VAL A 119 -11.26 2.73 -15.54
CA VAL A 119 -11.16 1.44 -14.85
C VAL A 119 -11.97 0.40 -15.61
N SER A 120 -11.28 -0.56 -16.24
CA SER A 120 -11.91 -1.59 -17.08
C SER A 120 -12.18 -2.90 -16.32
N HIS A 121 -11.49 -3.13 -15.21
CA HIS A 121 -11.67 -4.31 -14.37
C HIS A 121 -11.18 -4.06 -12.93
N HIS A 122 -11.82 -4.66 -11.93
CA HIS A 122 -11.32 -4.70 -10.56
C HIS A 122 -11.93 -5.85 -9.75
N ASN A 123 -11.29 -6.24 -8.65
CA ASN A 123 -11.81 -7.25 -7.70
C ASN A 123 -12.38 -6.67 -6.40
N ALA A 124 -12.77 -5.38 -6.33
CA ALA A 124 -13.22 -4.71 -5.11
C ALA A 124 -14.37 -5.43 -4.36
N GLY A 125 -15.31 -6.05 -5.08
CA GLY A 125 -16.40 -6.81 -4.49
C GLY A 125 -15.99 -8.16 -3.90
N GLN A 126 -14.86 -8.72 -4.35
CA GLN A 126 -14.32 -9.99 -3.86
C GLN A 126 -12.78 -9.97 -3.97
N PRO A 127 -12.08 -9.26 -3.08
CA PRO A 127 -10.62 -9.19 -3.12
C PRO A 127 -9.99 -10.57 -2.98
N HIS A 128 -8.85 -10.79 -3.65
CA HIS A 128 -8.22 -12.10 -3.64
C HIS A 128 -7.57 -12.39 -2.28
N ASP A 129 -7.91 -13.50 -1.64
CA ASP A 129 -7.32 -13.91 -0.36
C ASP A 129 -5.97 -14.59 -0.60
N ILE A 130 -4.89 -14.02 -0.06
CA ILE A 130 -3.54 -14.57 -0.14
C ILE A 130 -3.08 -15.23 1.16
N THR A 131 -3.92 -15.22 2.20
CA THR A 131 -3.54 -15.61 3.57
C THR A 131 -3.15 -17.08 3.69
N TYR A 132 -1.98 -17.35 4.27
CA TYR A 132 -1.60 -18.70 4.67
C TYR A 132 -2.25 -19.12 6.01
N ARG A 133 -3.00 -20.23 6.05
CA ARG A 133 -3.75 -20.70 7.24
C ARG A 133 -3.51 -22.19 7.57
N HIS A 134 -2.32 -22.53 8.05
CA HIS A 134 -1.94 -23.94 8.27
C HIS A 134 -2.22 -24.50 9.68
N ILE A 135 -2.71 -23.70 10.64
CA ILE A 135 -2.98 -24.17 12.03
C ILE A 135 -4.49 -24.15 12.33
N HIS A 136 -5.06 -25.35 12.51
CA HIS A 136 -6.51 -25.62 12.47
C HIS A 136 -7.40 -25.08 13.61
N PRO A 137 -6.92 -24.63 14.79
CA PRO A 137 -7.77 -23.96 15.79
C PRO A 137 -7.81 -22.43 15.65
N VAL A 138 -6.80 -21.80 15.06
CA VAL A 138 -6.64 -20.32 14.99
C VAL A 138 -7.11 -19.75 13.64
N LYS A 139 -7.64 -20.60 12.75
CA LYS A 139 -8.18 -20.23 11.43
C LYS A 139 -9.22 -19.10 11.49
N ARG A 140 -9.92 -18.96 12.63
CA ARG A 140 -10.95 -17.94 12.87
C ARG A 140 -10.45 -16.73 13.68
N LEU A 141 -9.14 -16.55 13.84
CA LEU A 141 -8.57 -15.39 14.54
C LEU A 141 -7.48 -14.67 13.72
N LYS A 142 -6.85 -15.35 12.75
CA LYS A 142 -5.84 -14.71 11.88
C LYS A 142 -6.49 -13.68 10.97
N GLN A 143 -6.01 -12.44 10.99
CA GLN A 143 -6.42 -11.39 10.06
C GLN A 143 -6.18 -11.84 8.61
N THR A 144 -7.18 -11.67 7.77
CA THR A 144 -7.08 -11.97 6.33
C THR A 144 -6.15 -10.96 5.66
N ARG A 145 -5.26 -11.46 4.82
CA ARG A 145 -4.41 -10.70 3.91
C ARG A 145 -4.94 -10.88 2.50
N ILE A 146 -5.04 -9.79 1.76
CA ILE A 146 -5.66 -9.76 0.43
C ILE A 146 -4.73 -9.11 -0.58
N CYS A 147 -4.94 -9.42 -1.86
CA CYS A 147 -4.45 -8.65 -2.98
C CYS A 147 -5.63 -7.96 -3.70
N ALA A 148 -5.59 -6.64 -3.69
CA ALA A 148 -6.48 -5.79 -4.48
C ALA A 148 -5.94 -5.69 -5.89
N HIS A 149 -6.82 -5.84 -6.89
CA HIS A 149 -6.46 -5.72 -8.30
C HIS A 149 -7.39 -4.73 -8.98
N LEU A 150 -6.80 -3.85 -9.78
CA LEU A 150 -7.47 -2.85 -10.58
C LEU A 150 -6.74 -2.71 -11.92
N ARG A 151 -7.47 -2.80 -13.02
CA ARG A 151 -6.96 -2.57 -14.37
C ARG A 151 -7.44 -1.21 -14.85
N VAL A 152 -6.49 -0.34 -15.15
CA VAL A 152 -6.78 0.95 -15.77
C VAL A 152 -6.40 0.94 -17.24
N LYS A 153 -7.11 1.75 -18.00
CA LYS A 153 -6.79 2.08 -19.38
C LYS A 153 -6.50 3.57 -19.44
N HIS A 154 -5.29 3.91 -19.87
CA HIS A 154 -4.92 5.29 -20.17
C HIS A 154 -5.69 5.77 -21.41
N GLU A 155 -5.92 7.07 -21.58
CA GLU A 155 -6.67 7.64 -22.71
C GLU A 155 -6.11 7.20 -24.09
N ARG A 156 -4.80 6.97 -24.17
CA ARG A 156 -4.11 6.46 -25.37
C ARG A 156 -4.38 4.99 -25.68
N GLY A 157 -5.19 4.32 -24.87
CA GLY A 157 -5.66 2.95 -25.12
C GLY A 157 -4.82 1.85 -24.48
N THR A 158 -3.74 2.18 -23.77
CA THR A 158 -2.85 1.21 -23.14
C THR A 158 -3.36 0.81 -21.75
N ASP A 159 -3.54 -0.50 -21.56
CA ASP A 159 -3.92 -1.08 -20.26
C ASP A 159 -2.70 -1.23 -19.34
N LEU A 160 -2.93 -1.03 -18.04
CA LEU A 160 -2.01 -1.27 -16.93
C LEU A 160 -2.74 -2.04 -15.82
N ASP A 161 -2.14 -3.13 -15.35
CA ASP A 161 -2.62 -3.86 -14.18
C ASP A 161 -1.95 -3.34 -12.90
N ILE A 162 -2.75 -3.01 -11.89
CA ILE A 162 -2.30 -2.53 -10.57
C ILE A 162 -2.70 -3.56 -9.53
N PHE A 163 -1.71 -4.10 -8.83
CA PHE A 163 -1.89 -5.00 -7.70
C PHE A 163 -1.42 -4.29 -6.43
N ASN A 164 -2.33 -4.11 -5.48
CA ASN A 164 -2.03 -3.54 -4.17
C ASN A 164 -2.15 -4.66 -3.11
N THR A 165 -1.19 -4.77 -2.20
CA THR A 165 -1.20 -5.80 -1.16
C THR A 165 -0.71 -5.28 0.19
N HIS A 166 -1.00 -6.04 1.24
CA HIS A 166 -0.38 -5.88 2.54
C HIS A 166 -0.17 -7.27 3.14
N LEU A 167 1.08 -7.75 3.25
CA LEU A 167 1.38 -9.09 3.77
C LEU A 167 1.32 -9.13 5.30
N SER A 168 1.21 -10.34 5.86
CA SER A 168 1.26 -10.51 7.32
C SER A 168 2.63 -10.12 7.88
N LEU A 169 2.63 -9.73 9.16
CA LEU A 169 3.82 -9.85 10.00
C LEU A 169 4.23 -11.34 10.15
N PRO A 170 5.50 -11.63 10.43
CA PRO A 170 5.95 -12.99 10.71
C PRO A 170 5.22 -13.55 11.94
N THR A 171 4.90 -14.83 11.88
CA THR A 171 4.28 -15.51 13.03
C THR A 171 5.30 -15.62 14.16
N THR A 172 5.01 -15.04 15.32
CA THR A 172 5.92 -15.01 16.49
C THR A 172 6.18 -16.37 17.12
N LEU A 173 5.47 -17.43 16.68
CA LEU A 173 5.58 -18.79 17.19
C LEU A 173 6.57 -19.67 16.40
N SER A 174 7.14 -19.19 15.28
CA SER A 174 8.13 -19.99 14.54
C SER A 174 9.53 -19.85 15.14
N ARG A 175 10.32 -20.93 15.11
CA ARG A 175 11.67 -20.97 15.71
C ARG A 175 12.61 -20.00 14.98
N GLU A 176 12.43 -19.87 13.67
CA GLU A 176 13.19 -18.99 12.77
C GLU A 176 12.98 -17.50 13.12
N PHE A 177 11.80 -17.12 13.64
CA PHE A 177 11.53 -15.75 14.06
C PHE A 177 12.39 -15.32 15.25
N TRP A 178 12.77 -16.24 16.15
CA TRP A 178 13.55 -15.89 17.33
C TRP A 178 15.06 -15.95 17.11
N LEU A 179 15.50 -16.70 16.09
CA LEU A 179 16.91 -16.97 15.83
C LEU A 179 17.57 -15.97 14.88
N GLU A 180 16.79 -15.28 14.04
CA GLU A 180 17.33 -14.33 13.07
C GLU A 180 17.17 -12.86 13.54
N PRO A 181 18.21 -12.02 13.43
CA PRO A 181 18.09 -10.58 13.62
C PRO A 181 17.16 -9.93 12.60
N ARG A 182 17.09 -10.49 11.37
CA ARG A 182 16.24 -10.03 10.27
C ARG A 182 15.01 -10.93 10.16
N ARG A 183 13.91 -10.53 10.79
CA ARG A 183 12.71 -11.38 10.97
C ARG A 183 11.63 -11.16 9.91
N LEU A 184 11.56 -9.96 9.36
CA LEU A 184 10.52 -9.52 8.44
C LEU A 184 10.77 -10.05 7.03
N GLY A 185 9.89 -10.95 6.56
CA GLY A 185 10.03 -11.63 5.28
C GLY A 185 10.64 -13.04 5.37
N TRP A 186 10.98 -13.51 6.59
CA TRP A 186 11.50 -14.86 6.84
C TRP A 186 10.43 -15.82 7.40
N GLY A 187 9.28 -15.30 7.85
CA GLY A 187 8.22 -16.14 8.40
C GLY A 187 7.67 -17.10 7.34
N PRO A 188 7.49 -18.41 7.64
CA PRO A 188 6.92 -19.35 6.67
C PRO A 188 5.56 -18.90 6.13
N ASN A 189 4.75 -18.27 6.98
CA ASN A 189 3.47 -17.70 6.55
C ASN A 189 3.61 -16.59 5.51
N GLN A 190 4.66 -15.77 5.60
CA GLN A 190 4.88 -14.66 4.68
C GLN A 190 5.36 -15.19 3.33
N VAL A 191 6.24 -16.20 3.33
CA VAL A 191 6.72 -16.85 2.10
C VAL A 191 5.58 -17.49 1.33
N GLU A 192 4.68 -18.21 2.01
CA GLU A 192 3.49 -18.78 1.37
C GLU A 192 2.51 -17.70 0.89
N GLU A 193 2.32 -16.61 1.64
CA GLU A 193 1.53 -15.46 1.18
C GLU A 193 2.13 -14.79 -0.06
N ALA A 194 3.46 -14.72 -0.16
CA ALA A 194 4.15 -14.20 -1.35
C ALA A 194 3.97 -15.13 -2.58
N LYS A 195 4.00 -16.45 -2.38
CA LYS A 195 3.70 -17.41 -3.46
C LYS A 195 2.25 -17.28 -3.95
N ASN A 196 1.28 -17.18 -3.05
CA ASN A 196 -0.13 -16.98 -3.39
C ASN A 196 -0.33 -15.65 -4.16
N LEU A 197 0.38 -14.59 -3.75
CA LEU A 197 0.39 -13.31 -4.46
C LEU A 197 0.93 -13.46 -5.89
N VAL A 198 2.08 -14.11 -6.06
CA VAL A 198 2.67 -14.36 -7.39
C VAL A 198 1.72 -15.17 -8.28
N GLU A 199 1.09 -16.21 -7.74
CA GLU A 199 0.14 -17.04 -8.47
C GLU A 199 -1.04 -16.19 -8.97
N PHE A 200 -1.59 -15.34 -8.10
CA PHE A 200 -2.68 -14.44 -8.47
C PHE A 200 -2.26 -13.42 -9.53
N VAL A 201 -1.13 -12.74 -9.35
CA VAL A 201 -0.60 -11.77 -10.33
C VAL A 201 -0.39 -12.43 -11.68
N THR A 202 0.23 -13.61 -11.70
CA THR A 202 0.49 -14.37 -12.94
C THR A 202 -0.80 -14.76 -13.67
N ARG A 203 -1.83 -15.17 -12.91
CA ARG A 203 -3.13 -15.54 -13.47
C ARG A 203 -3.91 -14.33 -13.99
N GLU A 204 -3.81 -13.20 -13.32
CA GLU A 204 -4.71 -12.07 -13.51
C GLU A 204 -4.15 -11.01 -14.48
N LYS A 205 -2.82 -10.86 -14.57
CA LYS A 205 -2.19 -9.88 -15.46
C LYS A 205 -2.54 -10.13 -16.93
N ARG A 206 -2.71 -9.06 -17.72
CA ARG A 206 -2.94 -9.15 -19.18
C ARG A 206 -1.68 -9.05 -20.02
N SER A 207 -0.66 -8.37 -19.51
CA SER A 207 0.64 -8.24 -20.16
C SER A 207 1.72 -8.02 -19.10
N ASP A 208 2.94 -7.73 -19.52
CA ASP A 208 4.04 -7.35 -18.62
C ASP A 208 4.01 -5.85 -18.23
N ARG A 209 2.90 -5.16 -18.52
CA ARG A 209 2.58 -3.82 -18.01
C ARG A 209 1.77 -3.95 -16.74
N PHE A 210 2.44 -4.25 -15.64
CA PHE A 210 1.81 -4.31 -14.33
C PHE A 210 2.74 -3.80 -13.23
N VAL A 211 2.13 -3.36 -12.13
CA VAL A 211 2.82 -3.04 -10.88
C VAL A 211 2.21 -3.84 -9.73
N VAL A 212 3.07 -4.32 -8.83
CA VAL A 212 2.68 -4.92 -7.55
C VAL A 212 3.29 -4.10 -6.44
N VAL A 213 2.45 -3.41 -5.68
CA VAL A 213 2.86 -2.42 -4.68
C VAL A 213 2.24 -2.70 -3.33
N GLY A 214 2.88 -2.20 -2.28
CA GLY A 214 2.29 -2.20 -0.94
C GLY A 214 3.30 -2.42 0.16
N ASP A 215 2.78 -2.70 1.35
CA ASP A 215 3.55 -3.07 2.52
C ASP A 215 3.73 -4.60 2.55
N PHE A 216 4.92 -5.07 2.21
CA PHE A 216 5.21 -6.49 2.17
C PHE A 216 5.62 -7.05 3.54
N ASN A 217 5.77 -6.20 4.57
CA ASN A 217 6.33 -6.61 5.87
C ASN A 217 7.59 -7.48 5.72
N ALA A 218 8.40 -7.16 4.70
CA ALA A 218 9.54 -7.96 4.26
C ALA A 218 10.70 -7.05 3.90
N LEU A 219 11.88 -7.35 4.44
CA LEU A 219 13.10 -6.61 4.11
C LEU A 219 13.65 -7.02 2.74
N PRO A 220 14.41 -6.14 2.06
CA PRO A 220 15.26 -6.52 0.94
C PRO A 220 16.13 -7.74 1.27
N GLY A 221 16.26 -8.66 0.31
CA GLY A 221 17.02 -9.91 0.47
C GLY A 221 16.36 -10.99 1.32
N SER A 222 15.17 -10.73 1.89
CA SER A 222 14.39 -11.74 2.62
C SER A 222 13.88 -12.87 1.70
N PRO A 223 13.52 -14.04 2.24
CA PRO A 223 12.87 -15.10 1.47
C PRO A 223 11.63 -14.65 0.70
N VAL A 224 10.79 -13.78 1.29
CA VAL A 224 9.66 -13.16 0.57
C VAL A 224 10.13 -12.32 -0.62
N TYR A 225 11.10 -11.43 -0.39
CA TYR A 225 11.65 -10.57 -1.45
C TYR A 225 12.22 -11.40 -2.60
N ARG A 226 13.04 -12.41 -2.27
CA ARG A 226 13.62 -13.34 -3.25
C ARG A 226 12.56 -14.16 -3.98
N THR A 227 11.49 -14.56 -3.31
CA THR A 227 10.38 -15.27 -3.96
C THR A 227 9.77 -14.42 -5.07
N LEU A 228 9.56 -13.12 -4.84
CA LEU A 228 9.02 -12.22 -5.85
C LEU A 228 9.98 -12.09 -7.04
N LEU A 229 11.27 -11.83 -6.77
CA LEU A 229 12.30 -11.69 -7.81
C LEU A 229 12.46 -12.96 -8.66
N GLN A 230 12.51 -14.13 -8.02
CA GLN A 230 12.67 -15.42 -8.70
C GLN A 230 11.48 -15.79 -9.59
N ASN A 231 10.31 -15.17 -9.36
CA ASN A 231 9.12 -15.35 -10.18
C ASN A 231 8.95 -14.25 -11.25
N GLY A 232 10.03 -13.55 -11.59
CA GLY A 232 10.09 -12.62 -12.73
C GLY A 232 9.55 -11.23 -12.44
N LEU A 233 9.31 -10.88 -11.18
CA LEU A 233 9.02 -9.51 -10.77
C LEU A 233 10.34 -8.77 -10.57
N THR A 234 10.39 -7.49 -10.95
CA THR A 234 11.56 -6.64 -10.73
C THR A 234 11.22 -5.57 -9.71
N ASP A 235 12.08 -5.34 -8.72
CA ASP A 235 11.95 -4.18 -7.83
C ASP A 235 12.37 -2.92 -8.59
N ALA A 236 11.37 -2.12 -8.94
CA ALA A 236 11.55 -0.93 -9.75
C ALA A 236 12.35 0.16 -9.03
N PHE A 237 12.15 0.29 -7.71
CA PHE A 237 12.83 1.32 -6.93
C PHE A 237 14.30 0.98 -6.77
N ALA A 238 14.61 -0.28 -6.46
CA ALA A 238 15.99 -0.77 -6.39
C ALA A 238 16.71 -0.62 -7.73
N LEU A 239 16.07 -1.05 -8.83
CA LEU A 239 16.63 -0.98 -10.18
C LEU A 239 16.92 0.46 -10.59
N GLN A 240 15.94 1.36 -10.48
CA GLN A 240 16.09 2.74 -10.92
C GLN A 240 17.09 3.53 -10.07
N SER A 241 17.21 3.19 -8.79
CA SER A 241 18.14 3.85 -7.87
C SER A 241 19.55 3.28 -7.91
N GLY A 242 19.77 2.14 -8.60
CA GLY A 242 21.05 1.42 -8.62
C GLY A 242 21.47 0.90 -7.24
N MET A 243 20.52 0.69 -6.32
CA MET A 243 20.81 0.24 -4.96
C MET A 243 20.91 -1.28 -4.91
N ASP A 244 21.94 -1.78 -4.24
CA ASP A 244 22.02 -3.19 -3.86
C ASP A 244 21.11 -3.50 -2.66
N GLU A 245 21.00 -4.78 -2.26
CA GLU A 245 20.14 -5.20 -1.15
C GLU A 245 20.47 -4.49 0.17
N LEU A 246 21.74 -4.16 0.42
CA LEU A 246 22.18 -3.50 1.65
C LEU A 246 21.78 -2.03 1.65
N ALA A 247 22.12 -1.31 0.57
CA ALA A 247 21.76 0.09 0.39
C ALA A 247 20.23 0.28 0.40
N LEU A 248 19.48 -0.66 -0.19
CA LEU A 248 18.02 -0.64 -0.16
C LEU A 248 17.48 -0.86 1.26
N SER A 249 18.08 -1.80 2.01
CA SER A 249 17.71 -2.04 3.42
C SER A 249 17.90 -0.80 4.30
N ASP A 250 18.93 0.00 4.02
CA ASP A 250 19.24 1.27 4.71
C ASP A 250 18.36 2.45 4.24
N PHE A 251 17.65 2.29 3.11
CA PHE A 251 16.61 3.22 2.68
C PHE A 251 15.30 2.88 3.40
N HIS A 252 15.13 3.38 4.61
CA HIS A 252 13.95 3.02 5.41
C HIS A 252 12.66 3.63 4.85
N THR A 253 11.60 2.82 4.69
CA THR A 253 10.24 3.25 4.33
C THR A 253 9.31 3.29 5.55
N ALA A 254 9.69 2.63 6.65
CA ALA A 254 8.88 2.52 7.86
C ALA A 254 9.72 2.66 9.13
N GLY A 255 9.08 3.04 10.23
CA GLY A 255 9.71 3.09 11.54
C GLY A 255 8.76 2.84 12.70
N PHE A 256 9.20 2.01 13.65
CA PHE A 256 8.48 1.71 14.87
C PHE A 256 9.42 1.76 16.07
N MET A 257 9.14 2.62 17.05
CA MET A 257 10.07 2.93 18.14
C MET A 257 11.46 3.33 17.60
N ASN A 258 12.51 2.58 17.96
CA ASN A 258 13.89 2.79 17.49
C ASN A 258 14.22 1.98 16.22
N MET A 259 13.31 1.13 15.73
CA MET A 259 13.52 0.35 14.52
C MET A 259 13.22 1.16 13.27
N ARG A 260 14.01 0.95 12.23
CA ARG A 260 13.87 1.55 10.91
C ARG A 260 14.05 0.46 9.87
N MET A 261 13.14 0.41 8.90
CA MET A 261 12.98 -0.76 8.03
C MET A 261 12.52 -0.34 6.63
N HIS A 262 12.93 -1.07 5.61
CA HIS A 262 12.39 -0.97 4.25
C HIS A 262 11.36 -2.09 4.05
N LEU A 263 10.07 -1.74 4.11
CA LEU A 263 8.96 -2.71 4.09
C LEU A 263 7.98 -2.50 2.94
N ASP A 264 7.95 -1.28 2.39
CA ASP A 264 7.12 -0.91 1.27
C ASP A 264 7.92 -1.12 0.00
N HIS A 265 7.35 -1.79 -1.00
CA HIS A 265 8.06 -2.12 -2.24
C HIS A 265 7.21 -1.79 -3.47
N VAL A 266 7.89 -1.58 -4.60
CA VAL A 266 7.28 -1.39 -5.91
C VAL A 266 7.88 -2.40 -6.88
N PHE A 267 7.17 -3.51 -7.08
CA PHE A 267 7.54 -4.51 -8.08
C PHE A 267 6.84 -4.24 -9.42
N THR A 268 7.45 -4.62 -10.53
CA THR A 268 6.97 -4.37 -11.88
C THR A 268 7.15 -5.58 -12.80
N GLY A 269 6.34 -5.64 -13.86
CA GLY A 269 6.64 -6.43 -15.06
C GLY A 269 7.67 -5.73 -15.97
N GLY A 270 8.09 -6.41 -17.03
CA GLY A 270 9.20 -6.01 -17.91
C GLY A 270 8.90 -4.91 -18.94
N GLU A 271 7.63 -4.53 -19.14
CA GLU A 271 7.24 -3.55 -20.18
C GLU A 271 7.05 -2.11 -19.66
N LEU A 272 7.35 -1.85 -18.38
CA LEU A 272 7.30 -0.50 -17.82
C LEU A 272 8.69 0.13 -17.79
N ARG A 273 8.84 1.33 -18.35
CA ARG A 273 10.07 2.11 -18.27
C ARG A 273 9.98 3.12 -17.13
N TRP A 274 10.65 2.83 -16.02
CA TRP A 274 10.74 3.74 -14.87
C TRP A 274 11.64 4.94 -15.22
N LEU A 275 11.16 6.14 -14.89
CA LEU A 275 11.83 7.41 -15.17
C LEU A 275 12.53 7.93 -13.92
N ASP A 276 11.84 7.93 -12.79
CA ASP A 276 12.38 8.43 -11.52
C ASP A 276 11.52 7.99 -10.32
N PHE A 277 12.08 8.17 -9.12
CA PHE A 277 11.39 8.06 -7.83
C PHE A 277 11.54 9.33 -6.99
N SER A 278 11.58 10.50 -7.64
CA SER A 278 11.96 11.78 -7.02
C SER A 278 11.06 12.23 -5.87
N GLY A 279 9.80 11.78 -5.83
CA GLY A 279 8.87 12.04 -4.72
C GLY A 279 9.06 11.10 -3.51
N THR A 280 9.97 10.14 -3.59
CA THR A 280 10.22 9.16 -2.51
C THR A 280 11.25 9.69 -1.53
N HIS A 281 10.87 9.74 -0.26
CA HIS A 281 11.75 10.15 0.84
C HIS A 281 11.99 8.99 1.80
N ARG A 282 13.10 9.03 2.54
CA ARG A 282 13.34 8.08 3.64
C ARG A 282 12.47 8.40 4.83
N PHE A 283 12.08 7.38 5.58
CA PHE A 283 11.37 7.54 6.84
C PHE A 283 12.19 8.39 7.80
N GLY A 284 11.58 9.45 8.34
CA GLY A 284 12.22 10.41 9.25
C GLY A 284 13.12 11.46 8.57
N GLN A 285 13.16 11.52 7.23
CA GLN A 285 13.86 12.58 6.51
C GLN A 285 13.26 13.96 6.86
N LYS A 286 14.10 14.90 7.33
CA LYS A 286 13.65 16.17 7.93
C LYS A 286 12.73 17.00 7.03
N ASP A 287 13.07 17.05 5.75
CA ASP A 287 12.36 17.83 4.72
C ASP A 287 11.47 16.94 3.84
N GLY A 288 11.15 15.73 4.31
CA GLY A 288 10.29 14.80 3.58
C GLY A 288 8.83 15.28 3.59
N LEU A 289 8.20 15.32 2.42
CA LEU A 289 6.83 15.80 2.24
C LEU A 289 5.81 15.07 3.14
N PHE A 290 6.01 13.77 3.36
CA PHE A 290 5.12 12.91 4.14
C PHE A 290 5.59 12.68 5.59
N ARG A 291 6.54 13.50 6.07
CA ARG A 291 7.15 13.32 7.39
C ARG A 291 6.12 13.41 8.51
N ASP A 292 6.21 12.44 9.43
CA ASP A 292 5.40 12.32 10.66
C ASP A 292 3.88 12.26 10.38
N LEU A 293 3.48 11.81 9.18
CA LEU A 293 2.09 11.63 8.78
C LEU A 293 1.57 10.19 9.02
N SER A 294 2.47 9.21 8.93
CA SER A 294 2.27 7.78 9.19
C SER A 294 3.54 7.20 9.81
N ASP A 295 3.48 5.98 10.35
CA ASP A 295 4.67 5.17 10.67
C ASP A 295 5.37 4.62 9.42
N HIS A 296 4.82 4.92 8.23
CA HIS A 296 5.43 4.72 6.92
C HIS A 296 5.60 6.05 6.16
N THR A 297 6.43 6.04 5.14
CA THR A 297 6.53 7.09 4.11
C THR A 297 6.23 6.46 2.75
N PRO A 298 5.53 7.14 1.83
CA PRO A 298 5.19 6.56 0.55
C PRO A 298 6.41 6.36 -0.35
N ILE A 299 6.31 5.36 -1.23
CA ILE A 299 7.12 5.31 -2.45
C ILE A 299 6.30 5.95 -3.57
N VAL A 300 6.92 6.92 -4.25
CA VAL A 300 6.36 7.68 -5.36
C VAL A 300 7.26 7.46 -6.57
N GLY A 301 6.74 6.75 -7.57
CA GLY A 301 7.49 6.40 -8.78
C GLY A 301 6.80 6.84 -10.05
N THR A 302 7.59 7.34 -11.01
CA THR A 302 7.14 7.76 -12.33
C THR A 302 7.63 6.78 -13.38
N PHE A 303 6.78 6.36 -14.31
CA PHE A 303 7.13 5.48 -15.42
C PHE A 303 6.35 5.83 -16.69
N ALA A 304 6.90 5.45 -17.84
CA ALA A 304 6.21 5.46 -19.11
C ALA A 304 5.60 4.08 -19.38
N LEU A 305 4.38 4.07 -19.93
CA LEU A 305 3.85 2.90 -20.62
C LEU A 305 4.56 2.81 -21.98
N GLY A 306 4.90 1.62 -22.47
CA GLY A 306 5.65 1.45 -23.73
C GLY A 306 5.15 2.30 -24.92
N ASP A 307 6.09 2.66 -25.80
CA ASP A 307 6.01 3.55 -26.98
C ASP A 307 5.85 5.06 -26.73
N ASP A 308 6.36 5.59 -25.61
CA ASP A 308 6.75 7.01 -25.51
C ASP A 308 8.19 7.20 -26.04
N SER A 309 8.34 7.19 -27.38
CA SER A 309 9.54 7.67 -28.11
C SER A 309 9.44 9.14 -28.43
#